data_AF-A0ABD1WWL1-F1
#
_entry.id   AF-A0ABD1WWL1-F1
#
_cell.length_a   1.000
_cell.length_b   1.000
_cell.length_c   1.000
_cell.angle_alpha   90.00
_cell.angle_beta   90.00
_cell.angle_gamma   90.00
#
_symmetry.space_group_name_H-M   'P 1'
#
loop_
_entity.id
_entity.type
_entity.pdbx_description
1 polymer ?
#
loop_
_entity_poly.entity_id
_entity_poly.type
_entity_poly.pdbx_seq_one_letter_code
_entity_poly.pdbx_strand_id
1 'polypeptide(L)'
;MGHAADSVTACLSKGLGASVGTIIAGSKSFIAKAKIPRKTLGSGMRQVGVLCAPALVALEENKAKILAEGLNKIKGLKVDTASVQTNIVYSDILKGSNITETHLCKILEAHGVLTMPKGPFKLRLVIHHQISESDVKYTVLHSESCNWVHW
;
A
#
# COMPACT_ATOMS: atom_id res chain seq x y z
N MET A 1 -1.50 32.15 -3.79
CA MET A 1 -1.37 30.68 -3.58
C MET A 1 -0.49 30.13 -4.68
N GLY A 2 0.69 29.60 -4.36
CA GLY A 2 1.67 29.12 -5.34
C GLY A 2 1.24 27.82 -6.02
N HIS A 3 1.48 27.71 -7.32
CA HIS A 3 1.24 26.49 -8.08
C HIS A 3 2.31 25.46 -7.72
N ALA A 4 1.94 24.33 -7.10
CA ALA A 4 2.90 23.32 -6.65
C ALA A 4 3.46 22.46 -7.79
N ALA A 5 2.71 22.31 -8.90
CA ALA A 5 3.14 21.58 -10.10
C ALA A 5 2.27 21.96 -11.31
N ASP A 6 2.87 22.00 -12.51
CA ASP A 6 2.16 22.26 -13.77
C ASP A 6 1.49 21.00 -14.37
N SER A 7 1.97 19.82 -13.97
CA SER A 7 1.41 18.52 -14.34
C SER A 7 1.75 17.46 -13.28
N VAL A 8 0.96 16.39 -13.23
CA VAL A 8 1.13 15.28 -12.29
C VAL A 8 1.00 13.95 -13.01
N THR A 9 1.67 12.92 -12.49
CA THR A 9 1.51 11.54 -12.93
C THR A 9 1.07 10.67 -11.76
N ALA A 10 0.24 9.66 -12.03
CA ALA A 10 -0.15 8.67 -11.02
C ALA A 10 -0.21 7.28 -11.63
N CYS A 11 0.44 6.31 -10.97
CA CYS A 11 0.42 4.91 -11.40
C CYS A 11 -0.86 4.22 -10.92
N LEU A 12 -1.54 3.52 -11.82
CA LEU A 12 -2.71 2.72 -11.50
C LEU A 12 -2.33 1.29 -11.09
N SER A 13 -1.19 0.79 -11.57
CA SER A 13 -0.77 -0.61 -11.35
C SER A 13 0.06 -0.85 -10.09
N LYS A 14 -0.22 -0.09 -9.04
CA LYS A 14 0.39 -0.25 -7.71
C LYS A 14 -0.71 -0.53 -6.68
N GLY A 15 -0.83 0.30 -5.66
CA GLY A 15 -1.87 0.17 -4.61
C GLY A 15 -3.30 0.21 -5.13
N LEU A 16 -3.52 0.75 -6.33
CA LEU A 16 -4.83 0.82 -6.97
C LEU A 16 -5.21 -0.47 -7.73
N GLY A 17 -4.32 -1.46 -7.86
CA GLY A 17 -4.69 -2.81 -8.30
C GLY A 17 -5.05 -2.98 -9.78
N ALA A 18 -4.96 -1.94 -10.61
CA ALA A 18 -5.01 -2.13 -12.06
C ALA A 18 -3.84 -3.03 -12.52
N SER A 19 -4.05 -3.86 -13.55
CA SER A 19 -2.97 -4.71 -14.07
C SER A 19 -1.86 -3.89 -14.73
N VAL A 20 -2.24 -2.83 -15.44
CA VAL A 20 -1.35 -1.86 -16.07
C VAL A 20 -1.96 -0.46 -16.03
N GLY A 21 -1.13 0.57 -16.14
CA GLY A 21 -1.58 1.92 -16.43
C GLY A 21 -0.91 3.00 -15.58
N THR A 22 -0.79 4.18 -16.18
CA THR A 22 -0.40 5.43 -15.53
C THR A 22 -1.21 6.53 -16.16
N ILE A 23 -1.71 7.45 -15.33
CA ILE A 23 -2.41 8.66 -15.79
C ILE A 23 -1.46 9.85 -15.69
N ILE A 24 -1.67 10.81 -16.59
CA ILE A 24 -1.05 12.12 -16.52
C ILE A 24 -2.16 13.17 -16.53
N ALA A 25 -2.06 14.16 -15.66
CA ALA A 25 -3.01 15.26 -15.56
C ALA A 25 -2.28 16.60 -15.60
N GLY A 26 -2.93 17.61 -16.16
CA GLY A 26 -2.40 18.95 -16.37
C GLY A 26 -3.39 19.78 -17.18
N SER A 27 -2.96 20.94 -17.66
CA SER A 27 -3.82 21.82 -18.47
C SER A 27 -4.30 21.16 -19.77
N LYS A 28 -5.40 21.66 -20.34
CA LYS A 28 -5.93 21.16 -21.63
C LYS A 28 -4.88 21.24 -22.74
N SER A 29 -4.11 22.33 -22.80
CA SER A 29 -3.03 22.52 -23.78
C SER A 29 -1.89 21.53 -23.58
N PHE A 30 -1.54 21.22 -22.32
CA PHE A 30 -0.58 20.18 -21.98
C PHE A 30 -1.05 18.79 -22.43
N ILE A 31 -2.30 18.40 -22.13
CA ILE A 31 -2.87 17.10 -22.53
C ILE A 31 -2.95 16.98 -24.06
N ALA A 32 -3.30 18.06 -24.77
CA ALA A 32 -3.31 18.06 -26.23
C ALA A 32 -1.92 17.75 -26.80
N LYS A 33 -0.86 18.36 -26.25
CA LYS A 33 0.53 18.08 -26.62
C LYS A 33 0.95 16.65 -26.24
N ALA A 34 0.60 16.18 -25.03
CA ALA A 34 0.97 14.86 -24.53
C ALA A 34 0.37 13.68 -25.32
N LYS A 35 -0.77 13.89 -25.99
CA LYS A 35 -1.40 12.86 -26.85
C LYS A 35 -0.54 12.45 -28.05
N ILE A 36 0.29 13.36 -28.56
CA ILE A 36 1.17 13.11 -29.71
C ILE A 36 2.26 12.09 -29.34
N PRO A 37 3.15 12.33 -28.37
CA PRO A 37 4.16 11.34 -27.98
C PRO A 37 3.54 10.06 -27.43
N ARG A 38 2.37 10.13 -26.77
CA ARG A 38 1.63 8.91 -26.36
C ARG A 38 1.33 7.98 -27.54
N LYS A 39 1.03 8.55 -28.72
CA LYS A 39 0.80 7.76 -29.94
C LYS A 39 2.11 7.33 -30.58
N THR A 40 3.09 8.24 -30.69
CA THR A 40 4.40 7.97 -31.32
C THR A 40 5.19 6.90 -30.58
N LEU A 41 5.14 6.87 -29.25
CA LEU A 41 5.82 5.88 -28.41
C LEU A 41 5.07 4.54 -28.29
N GLY A 42 3.96 4.37 -29.01
CA GLY A 42 3.18 3.13 -29.01
C GLY A 42 2.19 2.97 -27.85
N SER A 43 2.10 3.93 -26.92
CA SER A 43 1.17 3.87 -25.76
C SER A 43 -0.30 4.19 -26.11
N GLY A 44 -0.66 4.21 -27.39
CA GLY A 44 -2.02 4.46 -27.90
C GLY A 44 -2.92 3.23 -27.89
N MET A 45 -2.95 2.48 -26.77
CA MET A 45 -3.70 1.23 -26.63
C MET A 45 -5.22 1.44 -26.76
N ARG A 46 -5.92 0.43 -27.30
CA ARG A 46 -7.39 0.36 -27.35
C ARG A 46 -7.90 -0.44 -26.15
N GLN A 47 -9.14 -0.17 -25.73
CA GLN A 47 -9.84 -0.92 -24.67
C GLN A 47 -9.10 -1.00 -23.31
N VAL A 48 -8.14 -0.08 -23.06
CA VAL A 48 -7.37 -0.01 -21.81
C VAL A 48 -8.24 0.23 -20.57
N GLY A 49 -9.48 0.69 -20.75
CA GLY A 49 -10.44 0.89 -19.67
C GLY A 49 -10.68 -0.37 -18.83
N VAL A 50 -10.74 -1.55 -19.46
CA VAL A 50 -10.94 -2.82 -18.72
C VAL A 50 -9.74 -3.13 -17.81
N LEU A 51 -8.53 -2.86 -18.28
CA LEU A 51 -7.29 -3.09 -17.52
C LEU A 51 -7.13 -2.11 -16.35
N CYS A 52 -7.67 -0.89 -16.51
CA CYS A 52 -7.60 0.17 -15.51
C CYS A 52 -8.82 0.24 -14.58
N ALA A 53 -9.92 -0.44 -14.89
CA ALA A 53 -11.15 -0.41 -14.10
C ALA A 53 -10.96 -0.75 -12.62
N PRO A 54 -10.09 -1.71 -12.22
CA PRO A 54 -9.87 -2.01 -10.81
C PRO A 54 -9.33 -0.80 -10.02
N ALA A 55 -8.57 0.09 -10.67
CA ALA A 55 -8.07 1.30 -10.04
C ALA A 55 -9.15 2.33 -9.72
N LEU A 56 -10.30 2.30 -10.42
CA LEU A 56 -11.42 3.17 -10.07
C LEU A 56 -12.07 2.71 -8.76
N VAL A 57 -12.28 1.40 -8.60
CA VAL A 57 -12.83 0.82 -7.37
C VAL A 57 -11.88 1.05 -6.18
N ALA A 58 -10.57 0.87 -6.40
CA ALA A 58 -9.56 1.03 -5.35
C ALA A 58 -9.41 2.48 -4.83
N LEU A 59 -9.91 3.49 -5.55
CA LEU A 59 -9.90 4.88 -5.07
C LEU A 59 -10.92 5.13 -3.97
N GLU A 60 -11.98 4.32 -3.89
CA GLU A 60 -13.08 4.50 -2.94
C GLU A 60 -12.89 3.70 -1.65
N GLU A 61 -12.03 2.67 -1.65
CA GLU A 61 -11.81 1.78 -0.51
C GLU A 61 -10.43 1.96 0.13
N ASN A 62 -10.36 2.55 1.33
CA ASN A 62 -9.13 2.59 2.13
C ASN A 62 -9.26 1.79 3.44
N LYS A 63 -8.71 0.57 3.45
CA LYS A 63 -8.73 -0.35 4.60
C LYS A 63 -7.49 -0.21 5.52
N ALA A 64 -6.55 0.69 5.21
CA ALA A 64 -5.28 0.82 5.94
C ALA A 64 -5.43 1.21 7.41
N LYS A 65 -6.47 1.99 7.74
CA LYS A 65 -6.75 2.38 9.13
C LYS A 65 -7.12 1.17 9.99
N ILE A 66 -7.90 0.23 9.47
CA ILE A 66 -8.30 -1.00 10.19
C ILE A 66 -7.05 -1.83 10.55
N LEU A 67 -6.12 -1.99 9.60
CA LEU A 67 -4.87 -2.69 9.85
C LEU A 67 -4.01 -1.95 10.90
N ALA A 68 -3.89 -0.63 10.77
CA ALA A 68 -3.11 0.19 11.71
C ALA A 68 -3.64 0.09 13.15
N GLU A 69 -4.96 0.16 13.32
CA GLU A 69 -5.63 -0.02 14.61
C GLU A 69 -5.45 -1.42 15.17
N GLY A 70 -5.52 -2.46 14.32
CA GLY A 70 -5.29 -3.84 14.72
C GLY A 70 -3.85 -4.09 15.19
N LEU A 71 -2.86 -3.60 14.45
CA LEU A 71 -1.44 -3.75 14.83
C LEU A 71 -1.10 -3.06 16.15
N ASN A 72 -1.77 -1.94 16.47
CA ASN A 72 -1.60 -1.24 17.75
C ASN A 72 -2.11 -2.02 18.97
N LYS A 73 -2.88 -3.10 18.79
CA LYS A 73 -3.30 -3.99 19.88
C LYS A 73 -2.20 -4.98 20.27
N ILE A 74 -1.18 -5.13 19.43
CA ILE A 74 -0.11 -6.11 19.61
C ILE A 74 1.01 -5.52 20.45
N LYS A 75 1.27 -6.13 21.60
CA LYS A 75 2.38 -5.72 22.47
C LYS A 75 3.70 -5.80 21.71
N GLY A 76 4.47 -4.71 21.73
CA GLY A 76 5.76 -4.61 21.03
C GLY A 76 5.69 -3.96 19.66
N LEU A 77 4.50 -3.69 19.12
CA LEU A 77 4.30 -2.93 17.89
C LEU A 77 3.68 -1.56 18.16
N LYS A 78 3.97 -0.60 17.29
CA LYS A 78 3.34 0.73 17.32
C LYS A 78 3.18 1.29 15.92
N VAL A 79 1.98 1.78 15.64
CA VAL A 79 1.62 2.47 14.40
C VAL A 79 1.07 3.84 14.76
N ASP A 80 1.58 4.90 14.15
CA ASP A 80 0.94 6.22 14.20
C ASP A 80 -0.26 6.24 13.23
N THR A 81 -1.46 5.98 13.75
CA THR A 81 -2.70 5.94 12.96
C THR A 81 -3.03 7.27 12.29
N ALA A 82 -2.63 8.40 12.89
CA ALA A 82 -2.84 9.72 12.31
C ALA A 82 -1.98 9.93 11.05
N SER A 83 -0.82 9.27 10.96
CA SER A 83 0.03 9.30 9.77
C SER A 83 -0.47 8.39 8.62
N VAL A 84 -1.43 7.50 8.88
CA VAL A 84 -1.97 6.56 7.88
C VAL A 84 -3.02 7.26 7.01
N GLN A 85 -2.51 8.02 6.05
CA GLN A 85 -3.31 8.79 5.08
C GLN A 85 -3.49 8.07 3.75
N THR A 86 -2.83 6.92 3.57
CA THR A 86 -2.81 6.15 2.31
C THR A 86 -3.01 4.67 2.59
N ASN A 87 -2.81 3.83 1.58
CA ASN A 87 -2.83 2.38 1.67
C ASN A 87 -1.53 1.77 2.27
N ILE A 88 -0.56 2.60 2.69
CA ILE A 88 0.72 2.18 3.27
C ILE A 88 0.67 2.37 4.78
N VAL A 89 0.98 1.31 5.53
CA VAL A 89 1.10 1.31 6.99
C VAL A 89 2.54 1.04 7.37
N TYR A 90 3.09 1.89 8.23
CA TYR A 90 4.39 1.68 8.85
C TYR A 90 4.18 1.28 10.30
N SER A 91 4.69 0.10 10.67
CA SER A 91 4.67 -0.40 12.03
C SER A 91 6.09 -0.37 12.59
N ASP A 92 6.27 0.34 13.69
CA ASP A 92 7.51 0.37 14.45
C ASP A 92 7.52 -0.79 15.45
N ILE A 93 8.65 -1.48 15.53
CA ILE A 93 8.93 -2.50 16.54
C ILE A 93 9.57 -1.80 17.72
N LEU A 94 8.91 -1.83 18.87
CA LEU A 94 9.37 -1.12 20.06
C LEU A 94 10.67 -1.73 20.59
N LYS A 95 11.64 -0.86 20.91
CA LYS A 95 12.90 -1.26 21.54
C LYS A 95 12.62 -1.96 22.87
N GLY A 96 13.26 -3.10 23.09
CA GLY A 96 13.01 -3.95 24.27
C GLY A 96 11.87 -4.96 24.10
N SER A 97 11.23 -5.01 22.93
CA SER A 97 10.43 -6.18 22.56
C SER A 97 11.36 -7.34 22.14
N ASN A 98 10.93 -8.58 22.39
CA ASN A 98 11.60 -9.78 21.88
C ASN A 98 11.30 -10.04 20.39
N ILE A 99 10.70 -9.06 19.71
CA ILE A 99 10.28 -9.15 18.31
C ILE A 99 11.40 -8.53 17.47
N THR A 100 11.84 -9.28 16.45
CA THR A 100 12.71 -8.74 15.40
C THR A 100 11.93 -8.66 14.10
N GLU A 101 12.29 -7.74 13.20
CA GLU A 101 11.60 -7.57 11.92
C GLU A 101 11.71 -8.84 11.08
N THR A 102 12.88 -9.49 11.09
CA THR A 102 13.12 -10.72 10.33
C THR A 102 12.29 -11.88 10.88
N HIS A 103 12.17 -12.02 12.21
CA HIS A 103 11.37 -13.08 12.81
C HIS A 103 9.87 -12.89 12.54
N LEU A 104 9.37 -11.66 12.71
CA LEU A 104 7.97 -11.33 12.43
C LEU A 104 7.62 -11.55 10.96
N CYS A 105 8.48 -11.13 10.02
CA CYS A 105 8.31 -11.43 8.60
C CYS A 105 8.21 -12.93 8.33
N LYS A 106 9.10 -13.74 8.91
CA LYS A 106 9.10 -15.20 8.70
C LYS A 106 7.85 -15.89 9.24
N ILE A 107 7.37 -15.48 10.41
CA ILE A 107 6.12 -16.02 10.98
C ILE A 107 4.95 -15.66 10.08
N LEU A 108 4.85 -14.42 9.64
CA LEU A 108 3.78 -13.96 8.76
C LEU A 108 3.84 -14.69 7.41
N GLU A 109 5.03 -14.85 6.84
CA GLU A 109 5.25 -15.57 5.59
C GLU A 109 4.81 -17.04 5.69
N ALA A 110 5.08 -17.71 6.81
CA ALA A 110 4.60 -19.08 7.06
C ALA A 110 3.06 -19.19 7.07
N HIS A 111 2.35 -18.09 7.32
CA HIS A 111 0.90 -17.99 7.26
C HIS A 111 0.38 -17.35 5.96
N GLY A 112 1.24 -17.18 4.95
CA GLY A 112 0.91 -16.60 3.65
C GLY A 112 0.81 -15.07 3.64
N VAL A 113 1.24 -14.40 4.71
CA VAL A 113 1.20 -12.94 4.84
C VAL A 113 2.58 -12.35 4.54
N LEU A 114 2.71 -11.68 3.41
CA LEU A 114 3.98 -11.08 2.99
C LEU A 114 4.12 -9.64 3.51
N THR A 115 5.21 -9.38 4.24
CA THR A 115 5.54 -8.04 4.75
C THR A 115 6.94 -7.63 4.35
N MET A 116 7.20 -6.31 4.29
CA MET A 116 8.50 -5.79 3.88
C MET A 116 9.22 -5.12 5.06
N PRO A 117 10.40 -5.60 5.48
CA PRO A 117 11.21 -4.91 6.48
C PRO A 117 11.76 -3.60 5.90
N LYS A 118 11.84 -2.56 6.75
CA LYS A 118 12.35 -1.23 6.39
C LYS A 118 13.31 -0.71 7.45
N GLY A 119 14.38 -1.47 7.67
CA GLY A 119 15.34 -1.25 8.74
C GLY A 119 15.06 -2.13 9.97
N PRO A 120 15.90 -2.04 11.01
CA PRO A 120 15.93 -3.03 12.11
C PRO A 120 14.69 -3.02 13.01
N PHE A 121 13.91 -1.94 13.02
CA PHE A 121 12.78 -1.77 13.92
C PHE A 121 11.52 -1.28 13.22
N LYS A 122 11.38 -1.56 11.91
CA LYS A 122 10.27 -1.01 11.13
C LYS A 122 9.82 -1.98 10.06
N LEU A 123 8.51 -2.20 10.00
CA LEU A 123 7.83 -2.98 8.97
C LEU A 123 6.96 -2.06 8.13
N ARG A 124 6.92 -2.35 6.83
CA ARG A 124 6.04 -1.71 5.88
C ARG A 124 5.02 -2.73 5.39
N LEU A 125 3.75 -2.41 5.60
CA LEU A 125 2.62 -3.14 5.06
C LEU A 125 1.92 -2.27 4.02
N VAL A 126 1.48 -2.88 2.93
CA VAL A 126 0.78 -2.17 1.85
C VAL A 126 -0.50 -2.91 1.57
N ILE A 127 -1.63 -2.24 1.76
CA ILE A 127 -2.95 -2.79 1.45
C ILE A 127 -3.31 -2.41 0.02
N HIS A 128 -4.01 -3.28 -0.70
CA HIS A 128 -4.59 -2.98 -2.01
C HIS A 128 -5.97 -3.63 -2.12
N HIS A 129 -6.69 -3.38 -3.20
CA HIS A 129 -8.11 -3.75 -3.34
C HIS A 129 -8.43 -5.25 -3.19
N GLN A 130 -7.45 -6.14 -3.37
CA GLN A 130 -7.65 -7.59 -3.30
C GLN A 130 -7.50 -8.10 -1.87
N ILE A 131 -7.05 -7.25 -0.95
CA ILE A 131 -6.97 -7.55 0.46
C ILE A 131 -8.31 -7.13 1.07
N SER A 132 -9.07 -8.15 1.49
CA SER A 132 -10.35 -8.00 2.17
C SER A 132 -10.15 -7.57 3.63
N GLU A 133 -11.23 -7.12 4.28
CA GLU A 133 -11.19 -6.85 5.72
C GLU A 133 -10.91 -8.13 6.53
N SER A 134 -11.37 -9.30 6.07
CA SER A 134 -11.05 -10.59 6.68
C SER A 134 -9.55 -10.91 6.62
N ASP A 135 -8.88 -10.58 5.51
CA ASP A 135 -7.43 -10.77 5.38
C ASP A 135 -6.65 -9.86 6.34
N VAL A 136 -7.14 -8.63 6.54
CA VAL A 136 -6.59 -7.70 7.55
C VAL A 136 -6.72 -8.28 8.95
N LYS A 137 -7.92 -8.77 9.32
CA LYS A 137 -8.14 -9.41 10.63
C LYS A 137 -7.27 -10.65 10.82
N TYR A 138 -7.17 -11.49 9.79
CA TYR A 138 -6.30 -12.67 9.78
C TYR A 138 -4.83 -12.31 10.03
N THR A 139 -4.35 -11.24 9.38
CA THR A 139 -2.99 -10.72 9.56
C THR A 139 -2.74 -10.29 11.01
N VAL A 140 -3.69 -9.57 11.62
CA VAL A 140 -3.57 -9.10 13.02
C VAL A 140 -3.51 -10.29 13.98
N LEU A 141 -4.37 -11.29 13.80
CA LEU A 141 -4.39 -12.49 14.64
C LEU A 141 -3.05 -13.24 14.62
N HIS A 142 -2.45 -13.45 13.46
CA HIS A 142 -1.17 -14.17 13.36
C HIS A 142 0.03 -13.31 13.81
N SER A 143 -0.10 -12.00 13.76
CA SER A 143 0.88 -11.08 14.34
C SER A 143 0.86 -11.12 15.89
N GLU A 144 -0.32 -11.33 16.51
CA GLU A 144 -0.42 -11.52 17.97
C GLU A 144 0.25 -12.82 18.43
N SER A 145 0.19 -13.87 17.61
CA SER A 145 0.83 -15.16 17.90
C SER A 145 2.36 -15.08 18.04
N CYS A 146 2.99 -13.96 17.62
CA CYS A 146 4.41 -13.73 17.82
C CYS A 146 4.80 -13.44 19.28
N ASN A 147 3.84 -13.17 20.16
CA ASN A 147 4.08 -12.97 21.59
C ASN A 147 4.25 -14.27 22.40
N TRP A 148 4.12 -15.46 21.78
CA TRP A 148 4.21 -16.75 22.50
C TRP A 148 5.63 -17.28 22.69
N VAL A 149 6.68 -16.53 22.34
CA VAL A 149 8.05 -16.92 22.67
C VAL A 149 8.43 -16.37 24.05
N HIS A 150 7.78 -16.92 25.07
CA HIS A 150 8.34 -16.96 26.42
C HIS A 150 9.29 -18.17 26.48
N TRP A 151 10.59 -17.91 26.36
CA TRP A 151 11.62 -18.66 27.07
C TRP A 151 12.46 -17.64 27.83
#